data_AF-A0A800LVC9-F1
#
_entry.id   AF-A0A800LVC9-F1
#
_cell.length_a   1.000
_cell.length_b   1.000
_cell.length_c   1.000
_cell.angle_alpha   90.00
_cell.angle_beta   90.00
_cell.angle_gamma   90.00
#
_symmetry.space_group_name_H-M   'P 1'
#
loop_
_entity.id
_entity.type
_entity.pdbx_description
1 polymer ?
#
loop_
_entity_poly.entity_id
_entity_poly.type
_entity_poly.pdbx_seq_one_letter_code
_entity_poly.pdbx_strand_id
1 'polypeptide(L)'
;MKTIQAGTFKAKCLALLDEVAQTHESLVITKYGKPVAKLVPFDTEKESEETRLPGGFHNDPADRILAASCLHYGASLITRDRAICEWGYVHTVS
;
A
#
# COMPACT_ATOMS: atom_id res chain seq x y z
N MET A 1 10.50 -12.72 6.06
CA MET A 1 9.38 -11.76 6.25
C MET A 1 9.06 -11.69 7.73
N LYS A 2 9.16 -10.51 8.34
CA LYS A 2 8.99 -10.31 9.78
C LYS A 2 7.51 -10.15 10.12
N THR A 3 7.05 -10.73 11.23
CA THR A 3 5.64 -10.68 11.68
C THR A 3 5.54 -10.12 13.10
N ILE A 4 4.54 -9.29 13.38
CA ILE A 4 4.26 -8.77 14.73
C ILE A 4 2.77 -8.87 15.06
N GLN A 5 2.42 -8.82 16.35
CA GLN A 5 1.03 -8.73 16.78
C GLN A 5 0.49 -7.30 16.66
N ALA A 6 -0.81 -7.16 16.38
CA ALA A 6 -1.51 -5.89 16.26
C ALA A 6 -1.43 -5.03 17.53
N GLY A 7 -1.39 -5.67 18.71
CA GLY A 7 -1.16 -4.98 19.99
C GLY A 7 0.22 -4.32 20.04
N THR A 8 1.26 -5.03 19.59
CA THR A 8 2.63 -4.50 19.49
C THR A 8 2.73 -3.39 18.44
N PHE A 9 2.09 -3.56 17.29
CA PHE A 9 2.02 -2.53 16.26
C PHE A 9 1.41 -1.24 16.81
N LYS A 10 0.27 -1.33 17.49
CA LYS A 10 -0.39 -0.17 18.11
C LYS A 10 0.53 0.54 19.12
N ALA A 11 1.29 -0.21 19.91
CA ALA A 11 2.18 0.37 20.93
C ALA A 11 3.46 0.99 20.36
N LYS A 12 3.93 0.54 19.19
CA LYS A 12 5.22 0.94 18.59
C LYS A 12 5.10 1.49 17.16
N CYS A 13 3.92 1.99 16.80
CA CYS A 13 3.54 2.30 15.42
C CYS A 13 4.59 3.18 14.71
N LEU A 14 4.90 4.35 15.28
CA LEU A 14 5.84 5.30 14.67
C LEU A 14 7.25 4.72 14.51
N ALA A 15 7.78 4.07 15.55
CA ALA A 15 9.11 3.46 15.48
C ALA A 15 9.19 2.33 14.43
N LEU A 16 8.10 1.58 14.22
CA LEU A 16 8.03 0.55 13.19
C LEU A 16 7.92 1.15 11.78
N LEU A 17 7.23 2.30 11.62
CA LEU A 17 7.23 3.04 10.36
C LEU A 17 8.66 3.49 10.01
N ASP A 18 9.37 4.07 10.99
CA ASP A 18 10.76 4.51 10.81
C ASP A 18 11.69 3.33 10.49
N GLU A 19 11.54 2.20 11.20
CA GLU A 19 12.33 0.99 10.95
C GLU A 19 12.11 0.46 9.52
N VAL A 20 10.87 0.39 9.06
CA VAL A 20 10.56 -0.07 7.70
C VAL A 20 11.10 0.92 6.66
N ALA A 21 10.98 2.23 6.89
CA ALA A 21 11.54 3.24 6.01
C ALA A 21 13.07 3.17 5.93
N GLN A 22 13.76 2.91 7.04
CA GLN A 22 15.23 2.82 7.08
C GLN A 22 15.76 1.52 6.50
N THR A 23 15.10 0.39 6.79
CA THR A 23 15.59 -0.94 6.40
C THR A 23 15.10 -1.40 5.03
N HIS A 24 14.05 -0.77 4.51
CA HIS A 24 13.30 -1.23 3.34
C HIS A 24 12.76 -2.67 3.47
N GLU A 25 12.67 -3.21 4.69
CA GLU A 25 12.09 -4.54 4.94
C GLU A 25 10.61 -4.44 5.29
N SER A 26 9.76 -5.21 4.59
CA SER A 26 8.32 -5.24 4.90
C SER A 26 7.99 -6.03 6.18
N LEU A 27 6.92 -5.61 6.86
CA LEU A 27 6.44 -6.18 8.12
C LEU A 27 4.97 -6.61 8.01
N VAL A 28 4.64 -7.82 8.48
CA VAL A 28 3.24 -8.31 8.57
C VAL A 28 2.69 -8.07 9.97
N ILE A 29 1.53 -7.45 10.05
CA ILE A 29 0.79 -7.25 11.28
C ILE A 29 -0.26 -8.37 11.38
N THR A 30 -0.28 -9.06 12.51
CA THR A 30 -1.16 -10.20 12.78
C THR A 30 -2.13 -9.90 13.92
N LYS A 31 -3.34 -10.43 13.86
CA LYS A 31 -4.33 -10.40 14.96
C LYS A 31 -4.78 -11.83 15.23
N TYR A 32 -4.63 -12.29 16.47
CA TYR A 32 -4.88 -13.69 16.86
C TYR A 32 -4.16 -14.71 15.96
N GLY A 33 -2.89 -14.43 15.61
CA GLY A 33 -2.06 -15.28 14.76
C GLY A 33 -2.39 -15.21 13.25
N LYS A 34 -3.42 -14.48 12.84
CA LYS A 34 -3.80 -14.32 11.43
C LYS A 34 -3.24 -13.02 10.86
N PRO A 35 -2.61 -13.01 9.66
CA PRO A 35 -2.24 -11.77 8.97
C PRO A 35 -3.46 -10.87 8.75
N VAL A 36 -3.33 -9.59 9.07
CA VAL A 36 -4.41 -8.59 8.89
C VAL A 36 -3.97 -7.34 8.14
N ALA A 37 -2.67 -7.03 8.14
CA ALA A 37 -2.12 -5.91 7.37
C ALA A 37 -0.64 -6.16 7.07
N LYS A 38 -0.10 -5.41 6.10
CA LYS A 38 1.32 -5.40 5.75
C LYS A 38 1.79 -3.94 5.70
N LEU A 39 2.88 -3.65 6.39
CA LEU A 39 3.60 -2.40 6.26
C LEU A 39 4.75 -2.61 5.27
N VAL A 40 4.80 -1.78 4.24
CA VAL A 40 5.81 -1.80 3.17
C VAL A 40 6.57 -0.47 3.18
N PRO A 41 7.86 -0.46 2.81
CA PRO A 41 8.57 0.80 2.64
C PRO A 41 7.96 1.60 1.50
N PHE A 42 8.10 2.92 1.60
CA PHE A 42 7.81 3.82 0.50
C PHE A 42 9.03 3.83 -0.44
N ASP A 43 8.83 3.46 -1.71
CA ASP A 43 9.90 3.31 -2.69
C ASP A 43 9.83 4.45 -3.71
N THR A 44 10.69 5.47 -3.54
CA THR A 44 10.73 6.66 -4.40
C THR A 44 11.42 6.43 -5.75
N GLU A 45 12.17 5.33 -5.92
CA GLU A 45 12.95 5.10 -7.15
C GLU A 45 12.13 4.42 -8.26
N LYS A 46 11.05 3.70 -7.89
CA LYS A 46 10.17 3.00 -8.84
C LYS A 46 9.08 3.86 -9.50
N GLU A 47 9.03 5.15 -9.17
CA GLU A 47 8.02 6.09 -9.67
C GLU A 47 8.02 6.22 -11.22
N SER A 48 9.13 5.89 -11.88
CA SER A 48 9.34 6.15 -13.32
C SER A 48 8.82 5.08 -14.28
N GLU A 49 8.66 3.82 -13.84
CA GLU A 49 8.14 2.74 -14.71
C GLU A 49 6.72 2.28 -14.35
N GLU A 50 6.35 2.33 -13.06
CA GLU A 50 5.06 1.82 -12.55
C GLU A 50 3.88 2.80 -12.76
N THR A 51 4.15 4.02 -13.23
CA THR A 51 3.12 5.01 -13.52
C THR A 51 2.45 4.84 -14.89
N ARG A 52 2.87 3.87 -15.72
CA ARG A 52 2.17 3.51 -16.96
C ARG A 52 0.91 2.69 -16.68
N LEU A 53 -0.07 3.36 -16.08
CA LEU A 53 -1.36 2.77 -15.79
C LEU A 53 -2.18 2.62 -17.10
N PRO A 54 -2.80 1.47 -17.33
CA PRO A 54 -3.58 1.23 -18.53
C PRO A 54 -4.80 2.16 -18.63
N GLY A 55 -5.25 2.42 -19.86
CA GLY A 55 -6.53 3.09 -20.09
C GLY A 55 -6.57 4.60 -19.79
N GLY A 56 -5.42 5.28 -19.70
CA GLY A 56 -5.38 6.74 -19.51
C GLY A 56 -5.90 7.18 -18.14
N PHE A 57 -5.40 6.53 -17.09
CA PHE A 57 -5.74 6.85 -15.71
C PHE A 57 -5.35 8.29 -15.33
N HIS A 58 -6.14 8.90 -14.43
CA HIS A 58 -6.04 10.24 -13.84
C HIS A 58 -4.68 10.93 -13.92
N ASN A 59 -4.70 12.25 -14.16
CA ASN A 59 -3.50 13.07 -14.21
C ASN A 59 -2.93 13.44 -12.84
N ASP A 60 -3.59 13.04 -11.74
CA ASP A 60 -3.07 13.31 -10.40
C ASP A 60 -1.91 12.36 -10.05
N PRO A 61 -0.71 12.87 -9.72
CA PRO A 61 0.42 12.02 -9.39
C PRO A 61 0.19 11.12 -8.17
N ALA A 62 -0.53 11.59 -7.15
CA ALA A 62 -0.76 10.81 -5.94
C ALA A 62 -1.73 9.65 -6.20
N ASP A 63 -2.82 9.88 -6.93
CA ASP A 63 -3.75 8.82 -7.32
C ASP A 63 -3.06 7.75 -8.17
N ARG A 64 -2.19 8.17 -9.10
CA ARG A 64 -1.40 7.26 -9.92
C ARG A 64 -0.47 6.40 -9.07
N ILE A 65 0.20 6.97 -8.08
CA ILE A 65 1.07 6.24 -7.16
C ILE A 65 0.26 5.24 -6.33
N LEU A 66 -0.89 5.65 -5.79
CA LEU A 66 -1.76 4.78 -5.00
C LEU A 66 -2.29 3.60 -5.83
N ALA A 67 -2.78 3.86 -7.04
CA ALA A 67 -3.27 2.84 -7.95
C ALA A 67 -2.16 1.88 -8.40
N ALA A 68 -1.00 2.41 -8.81
CA ALA A 68 0.17 1.61 -9.18
C ALA A 68 0.63 0.70 -8.03
N SER A 69 0.71 1.25 -6.82
CA SER A 69 1.06 0.49 -5.61
C SER A 69 0.08 -0.65 -5.36
N CYS A 70 -1.22 -0.39 -5.50
CA CYS A 70 -2.23 -1.43 -5.30
C CYS A 70 -2.11 -2.54 -6.33
N LEU A 71 -1.84 -2.21 -7.61
CA LEU A 71 -1.57 -3.20 -8.64
C LEU A 71 -0.30 -4.00 -8.36
N HIS A 72 0.80 -3.33 -8.00
CA HIS A 72 2.09 -3.95 -7.71
C HIS A 72 1.99 -4.95 -6.54
N TYR A 73 1.30 -4.56 -5.47
CA TYR A 73 1.15 -5.39 -4.27
C TYR A 73 -0.04 -6.34 -4.30
N GLY A 74 -0.87 -6.32 -5.35
CA GLY A 74 -2.13 -7.07 -5.41
C GLY A 74 -3.10 -6.69 -4.29
N ALA A 75 -3.10 -5.41 -3.89
CA ALA A 75 -3.90 -4.89 -2.78
C ALA A 75 -5.19 -4.21 -3.27
N SER A 76 -6.18 -4.11 -2.39
CA SER A 76 -7.39 -3.33 -2.65
C SER A 76 -7.20 -1.87 -2.27
N LEU A 77 -7.71 -0.96 -3.09
CA LEU A 77 -7.67 0.48 -2.83
C LEU A 77 -8.94 0.92 -2.11
N ILE A 78 -8.82 1.42 -0.89
CA ILE A 78 -9.95 2.01 -0.17
C ILE A 78 -10.09 3.47 -0.63
N THR A 79 -11.17 3.78 -1.35
CA THR A 79 -11.41 5.14 -1.86
C THR A 79 -12.90 5.39 -2.08
N ARG A 80 -13.31 6.66 -1.92
CA ARG A 80 -14.63 7.15 -2.36
C ARG A 80 -14.58 7.86 -3.70
N ASP A 81 -13.40 7.93 -4.33
CA ASP A 81 -13.25 8.52 -5.65
C ASP A 81 -13.96 7.65 -6.69
N ARG A 82 -14.97 8.24 -7.32
CA ARG A 82 -15.84 7.53 -8.26
C ARG A 82 -15.07 7.10 -9.51
N ALA A 83 -14.16 7.92 -9.99
CA ALA A 83 -13.47 7.64 -11.24
C ALA A 83 -12.41 6.56 -11.04
N ILE A 84 -11.80 6.46 -9.85
CA ILE A 84 -10.96 5.30 -9.48
C ILE A 84 -11.82 4.03 -9.35
N CYS A 85 -12.99 4.11 -8.72
CA CYS A 85 -13.91 2.98 -8.60
C CYS A 85 -14.42 2.46 -9.96
N GLU A 86 -14.66 3.36 -10.92
CA GLU A 86 -15.13 3.01 -12.26
C GLU A 86 -13.99 2.58 -13.21
N TRP A 87 -12.73 2.84 -12.87
CA TRP A 87 -11.57 2.52 -13.72
C TRP A 87 -11.40 1.02 -13.98
N GLY A 88 -11.75 0.17 -13.01
CA GLY A 88 -11.88 -1.29 -13.21
C GLY A 88 -10.57 -2.09 -13.29
N TYR A 89 -9.40 -1.45 -13.20
CA TYR A 89 -8.10 -2.15 -13.18
C TYR A 89 -7.62 -2.49 -11.78
N VAL A 90 -8.05 -1.75 -10.75
CA VAL A 90 -7.74 -2.02 -9.34
C VAL A 90 -9.02 -2.41 -8.61
N HIS A 91 -8.94 -3.41 -7.72
CA HIS A 91 -10.06 -3.73 -6.85
C HIS A 91 -10.25 -2.62 -5.81
N THR A 92 -11.40 -1.96 -5.81
CA THR A 92 -11.70 -0.89 -4.86
C THR A 92 -12.63 -1.37 -3.74
N VAL A 93 -12.50 -0.74 -2.57
CA VAL A 93 -13.42 -0.88 -1.44
C VAL A 93 -13.91 0.54 -1.10
N SER A 94 -15.23 0.75 -1.15
CA SER A 94 -15.87 2.06 -0.95
C SER A 94 -16.61 2.12 0.38
#